data_AF-A0A840NN36-F1
#
_entry.id   AF-A0A840NN36-F1
#
_cell.length_a   1.000
_cell.length_b   1.000
_cell.length_c   1.000
_cell.angle_alpha   90.00
_cell.angle_beta   90.00
_cell.angle_gamma   90.00
#
_symmetry.space_group_name_H-M   'P 1'
#
loop_
_entity.id
_entity.type
_entity.pdbx_description
1 polymer ?
#
loop_
_entity_poly.entity_id
_entity_poly.type
_entity_poly.pdbx_seq_one_letter_code
_entity_poly.pdbx_strand_id
1 'polypeptide(L)'
;MMLSSLLPPNSNLFERCLAEAMAFDPHVKSTLEDISRAKLITRPPSWLPSLIDEYGLQELSPYFTNPYDLIDQELQWQNIRGSLGAIERGFAWLEISARFVPAWSGRVWWNSFQLYFDHLPEQNSLEAIEAITDLSKSLRSDFRRGVYGYDVQALEGNLSRLDDSLLEYESGVWVTTGGTLFSFGRTTEINHTLGEEEGRLIGNWIDDGDEELSWNQIDYPWDMANFPWCSVKKHQRDILMAEWFGNRTLYLVLRDSQNAVIGFRRCYAVAPVEQALEGVYSHCGNRFSPSPAGTLLFLAARTDCHNVEDKQTASVSLLVHATCTQQTPPGKLWLGADELKGGVEILKTPINIPLRADVREQFKILLRF
;
A
#
# COMPACT_ATOMS: atom_id res chain seq x y z
N MET A 1 -57.65 16.62 17.77
CA MET A 1 -58.98 16.89 17.18
C MET A 1 -59.91 15.83 17.74
N MET A 2 -60.86 16.19 18.61
CA MET A 2 -61.85 15.25 19.16
C MET A 2 -62.56 14.57 17.99
N LEU A 3 -62.54 13.24 17.93
CA LEU A 3 -63.34 12.48 16.96
C LEU A 3 -64.79 12.97 17.10
N SER A 4 -65.30 13.63 16.06
CA SER A 4 -66.71 13.96 15.94
C SER A 4 -67.47 12.65 16.17
N SER A 5 -68.21 12.57 17.28
CA SER A 5 -69.02 11.39 17.58
C SER A 5 -69.87 11.08 16.36
N LEU A 6 -69.79 9.84 15.86
CA LEU A 6 -70.62 9.37 14.74
C LEU A 6 -72.10 9.24 15.13
N LEU A 7 -72.43 9.50 16.41
CA LEU A 7 -73.79 9.51 16.90
C LEU A 7 -74.57 10.71 16.35
N PRO A 8 -75.86 10.54 16.01
CA PRO A 8 -76.70 11.65 15.62
C PRO A 8 -76.89 12.63 16.79
N PRO A 9 -77.19 13.92 16.50
CA PRO A 9 -77.25 14.97 17.53
C PRO A 9 -78.33 14.74 18.60
N ASN A 10 -79.31 13.87 18.34
CA ASN A 10 -80.39 13.49 19.26
C ASN A 10 -80.09 12.24 20.12
N SER A 11 -78.86 11.71 20.12
CA SER A 11 -78.51 10.52 20.92
C SER A 11 -78.60 10.73 22.43
N ASN A 12 -79.15 9.71 23.11
CA ASN A 12 -79.37 9.68 24.56
C ASN A 12 -78.04 9.47 25.34
N LEU A 13 -78.02 9.78 26.63
CA LEU A 13 -76.84 9.68 27.50
C LEU A 13 -76.26 8.26 27.54
N PHE A 14 -77.12 7.24 27.59
CA PHE A 14 -76.68 5.83 27.54
C PHE A 14 -75.92 5.51 26.25
N GLU A 15 -76.41 5.96 25.09
CA GLU A 15 -75.76 5.72 23.79
C GLU A 15 -74.40 6.40 23.70
N ARG A 16 -74.28 7.62 24.26
CA ARG A 16 -73.01 8.35 24.32
C ARG A 16 -71.99 7.65 25.22
N CYS A 17 -72.38 7.24 26.43
CA CYS A 17 -71.49 6.52 27.35
C CYS A 17 -71.10 5.14 26.79
N LEU A 18 -72.02 4.43 26.13
CA LEU A 18 -71.71 3.16 25.48
C LEU A 18 -70.72 3.36 24.31
N ALA A 19 -70.91 4.41 23.49
CA ALA A 19 -70.00 4.72 22.41
C ALA A 19 -68.60 5.12 22.91
N GLU A 20 -68.50 5.84 24.02
CA GLU A 20 -67.22 6.16 24.67
C GLU A 20 -66.56 4.90 25.28
N ALA A 21 -67.32 4.02 25.92
CA ALA A 21 -66.81 2.77 26.47
C ALA A 21 -66.39 1.76 25.38
N MET A 22 -67.03 1.79 24.21
CA MET A 22 -66.69 0.97 23.05
C MET A 22 -65.66 1.64 22.12
N ALA A 23 -65.28 2.90 22.40
CA ALA A 23 -64.26 3.57 21.61
C ALA A 23 -62.93 2.83 21.74
N PHE A 24 -62.22 2.67 20.62
CA PHE A 24 -60.88 2.10 20.65
C PHE A 24 -59.99 2.92 21.58
N ASP A 25 -59.21 2.20 22.40
CA ASP A 25 -58.21 2.82 23.26
C ASP A 25 -57.33 3.77 22.41
N PRO A 26 -57.18 5.04 22.80
CA PRO A 26 -56.33 5.99 22.09
C PRO A 26 -54.91 5.47 21.86
N HIS A 27 -54.39 4.64 22.77
CA HIS A 27 -53.10 3.98 22.62
C HIS A 27 -53.11 2.99 21.44
N VAL A 28 -54.13 2.14 21.32
CA VAL A 28 -54.28 1.22 20.18
C VAL A 28 -54.38 2.00 18.87
N LYS A 29 -55.16 3.08 18.85
CA LYS A 29 -55.28 3.93 17.66
C LYS A 29 -53.93 4.55 17.28
N SER A 30 -53.17 5.07 18.24
CA SER A 30 -51.83 5.63 17.99
C SER A 30 -50.84 4.58 17.47
N THR A 31 -50.86 3.36 18.04
CA THR A 31 -49.98 2.28 17.58
C THR A 31 -50.32 1.81 16.17
N LEU A 32 -51.61 1.81 15.77
CA LEU A 32 -52.02 1.49 14.40
C LEU A 32 -51.49 2.53 13.40
N GLU A 33 -51.51 3.80 13.77
CA GLU A 33 -50.94 4.88 12.95
C GLU A 33 -49.41 4.74 12.85
N ASP A 34 -48.74 4.36 13.95
CA ASP A 34 -47.29 4.15 13.99
C ASP A 34 -46.83 2.94 13.16
N ILE A 35 -47.61 1.85 13.10
CA ILE A 35 -47.28 0.66 12.28
C ILE A 35 -47.06 1.04 10.82
N SER A 36 -47.90 1.92 10.27
CA SER A 36 -47.77 2.38 8.88
C SER A 36 -46.47 3.17 8.62
N ARG A 37 -45.91 3.78 9.66
CA ARG A 37 -44.70 4.63 9.61
C ARG A 37 -43.45 3.92 10.10
N ALA A 38 -43.61 2.77 10.76
CA ALA A 38 -42.56 2.10 11.50
C ALA A 38 -41.38 1.65 10.61
N LYS A 39 -41.58 1.42 9.30
CA LYS A 39 -40.48 1.07 8.39
C LYS A 39 -39.65 2.27 7.92
N LEU A 40 -40.30 3.42 7.68
CA LEU A 40 -39.70 4.55 6.96
C LEU A 40 -39.31 5.72 7.87
N ILE A 41 -40.05 5.94 8.95
CA ILE A 41 -39.94 7.16 9.77
C ILE A 41 -39.53 6.81 11.20
N THR A 42 -40.34 6.01 11.90
CA THR A 42 -40.18 5.83 13.35
C THR A 42 -39.17 4.73 13.72
N ARG A 43 -39.01 3.69 12.87
CA ARG A 43 -38.06 2.56 13.02
C ARG A 43 -37.76 2.17 14.47
N PRO A 44 -38.70 1.47 15.16
CA PRO A 44 -38.48 1.04 16.54
C PRO A 44 -37.24 0.12 16.65
N PRO A 45 -36.39 0.27 17.68
CA PRO A 45 -35.17 -0.54 17.84
C PRO A 45 -35.42 -2.05 17.81
N SER A 46 -36.55 -2.49 18.38
CA SER A 46 -36.97 -3.90 18.39
C SER A 46 -37.27 -4.49 17.02
N TRP A 47 -37.55 -3.64 16.02
CA TRP A 47 -37.88 -4.09 14.66
C TRP A 47 -36.66 -4.09 13.74
N LEU A 48 -35.56 -3.43 14.11
CA LEU A 48 -34.37 -3.32 13.25
C LEU A 48 -33.83 -4.68 12.79
N PRO A 49 -33.71 -5.72 13.64
CA PRO A 49 -33.25 -7.03 13.17
C PRO A 49 -34.16 -7.62 12.08
N SER A 50 -35.48 -7.48 12.23
CA SER A 50 -36.45 -7.95 11.23
C SER A 50 -36.42 -7.10 9.96
N LEU A 51 -36.14 -5.80 10.05
CA LEU A 51 -35.99 -4.94 8.88
C LEU A 51 -34.70 -5.25 8.12
N ILE A 52 -33.59 -5.48 8.83
CA ILE A 52 -32.32 -5.93 8.23
C ILE A 52 -32.53 -7.26 7.50
N ASP A 53 -33.29 -8.18 8.11
CA ASP A 53 -33.62 -9.46 7.51
C ASP A 53 -34.50 -9.31 6.26
N GLU A 54 -35.57 -8.52 6.36
CA GLU A 54 -36.48 -8.23 5.25
C GLU A 54 -35.77 -7.59 4.05
N TYR A 55 -34.83 -6.68 4.31
CA TYR A 55 -34.05 -6.05 3.25
C TYR A 55 -32.87 -6.90 2.78
N GLY A 56 -32.54 -8.03 3.40
CA GLY A 56 -31.40 -8.85 2.99
C GLY A 56 -30.03 -8.19 3.27
N LEU A 57 -29.92 -7.46 4.38
CA LEU A 57 -28.74 -6.66 4.76
C LEU A 57 -27.82 -7.35 5.78
N GLN A 58 -28.02 -8.64 6.02
CA GLN A 58 -27.28 -9.40 7.03
C GLN A 58 -25.78 -9.45 6.70
N GLU A 59 -25.44 -9.59 5.42
CA GLU A 59 -24.05 -9.68 4.94
C GLU A 59 -23.26 -8.39 5.17
N LEU A 60 -23.94 -7.25 5.29
CA LEU A 60 -23.33 -5.92 5.47
C LEU A 60 -23.29 -5.47 6.93
N SER A 61 -24.02 -6.18 7.80
CA SER A 61 -24.06 -5.88 9.24
C SER A 61 -22.68 -5.78 9.91
N PRO A 62 -21.64 -6.54 9.54
CA PRO A 62 -20.30 -6.41 10.13
C PRO A 62 -19.61 -5.06 9.90
N TYR A 63 -19.99 -4.32 8.84
CA TYR A 63 -19.33 -3.06 8.47
C TYR A 63 -19.95 -1.84 9.16
N PHE A 64 -21.09 -2.00 9.85
CA PHE A 64 -21.81 -0.91 10.49
C PHE A 64 -21.95 -1.14 11.99
N THR A 65 -21.59 -0.13 12.77
CA THR A 65 -21.83 -0.15 14.22
C THR A 65 -23.30 0.15 14.55
N ASN A 66 -23.94 1.01 13.75
CA ASN A 66 -25.31 1.46 13.98
C ASN A 66 -26.27 0.88 12.93
N PRO A 67 -27.26 0.07 13.33
CA PRO A 67 -28.22 -0.54 12.39
C PRO A 67 -29.12 0.48 11.68
N TYR A 68 -29.29 1.68 12.22
CA TYR A 68 -30.05 2.74 11.54
C TYR A 68 -29.31 3.27 10.31
N ASP A 69 -27.99 3.43 10.42
CA ASP A 69 -27.13 3.91 9.33
C ASP A 69 -27.04 2.87 8.22
N LEU A 70 -26.99 1.59 8.59
CA LEU A 70 -27.09 0.46 7.66
C LEU A 70 -28.37 0.58 6.81
N ILE A 71 -29.55 0.68 7.44
CA ILE A 71 -30.81 0.75 6.68
C ILE A 71 -30.87 1.99 5.77
N ASP A 72 -30.38 3.15 6.22
CA ASP A 72 -30.46 4.40 5.44
C ASP A 72 -29.50 4.44 4.25
N GLN A 73 -28.28 3.92 4.41
CA GLN A 73 -27.25 3.96 3.37
C GLN A 73 -27.38 2.79 2.39
N GLU A 74 -27.85 1.64 2.85
CA GLU A 74 -27.79 0.41 2.07
C GLU A 74 -28.90 0.24 1.05
N LEU A 75 -30.09 0.80 1.31
CA LEU A 75 -31.18 0.73 0.33
C LEU A 75 -30.75 1.34 -1.02
N GLN A 76 -29.98 2.42 -0.95
CA GLN A 76 -29.42 3.07 -2.13
C GLN A 76 -28.29 2.24 -2.75
N TRP A 77 -27.47 1.54 -1.96
CA TRP A 77 -26.44 0.63 -2.45
C TRP A 77 -27.04 -0.56 -3.19
N GLN A 78 -28.10 -1.18 -2.66
CA GLN A 78 -28.80 -2.29 -3.32
C GLN A 78 -29.33 -1.91 -4.71
N ASN A 79 -29.87 -0.70 -4.85
CA ASN A 79 -30.38 -0.21 -6.14
C ASN A 79 -29.28 -0.06 -7.21
N ILE A 80 -28.02 0.09 -6.80
CA ILE A 80 -26.88 0.26 -7.71
C ILE A 80 -25.93 -0.94 -7.71
N ARG A 81 -26.27 -2.03 -7.02
CA ARG A 81 -25.46 -3.24 -6.93
C ARG A 81 -25.14 -3.79 -8.32
N GLY A 82 -23.91 -4.26 -8.52
CA GLY A 82 -23.39 -4.68 -9.81
C GLY A 82 -22.78 -3.56 -10.65
N SER A 83 -22.73 -2.33 -10.14
CA SER A 83 -22.07 -1.18 -10.78
C SER A 83 -20.82 -0.74 -10.02
N LEU A 84 -19.99 0.10 -10.65
CA LEU A 84 -18.83 0.70 -9.98
C LEU A 84 -19.23 1.59 -8.81
N GLY A 85 -20.39 2.26 -8.90
CA GLY A 85 -20.91 3.08 -7.81
C GLY A 85 -21.24 2.30 -6.54
N ALA A 86 -21.55 0.99 -6.66
CA ALA A 86 -21.72 0.13 -5.50
C ALA A 86 -20.38 -0.12 -4.78
N ILE A 87 -19.29 -0.33 -5.53
CA ILE A 87 -17.94 -0.50 -4.98
C ILE A 87 -17.48 0.81 -4.31
N GLU A 88 -17.66 1.95 -4.98
CA GLU A 88 -17.29 3.26 -4.44
C GLU A 88 -18.04 3.58 -3.15
N ARG A 89 -19.36 3.34 -3.11
CA ARG A 89 -20.17 3.53 -1.91
C ARG A 89 -19.76 2.56 -0.80
N GLY A 90 -19.49 1.29 -1.14
CA GLY A 90 -19.06 0.30 -0.17
C GLY A 90 -17.70 0.65 0.47
N PHE A 91 -16.76 1.13 -0.34
CA PHE A 91 -15.46 1.57 0.16
C PHE A 91 -15.55 2.84 1.01
N ALA A 92 -16.53 3.72 0.75
CA ALA A 92 -16.77 4.86 1.61
C ALA A 92 -17.10 4.47 3.06
N TRP A 93 -17.72 3.30 3.30
CA TRP A 93 -17.95 2.79 4.66
C TRP A 93 -16.67 2.37 5.38
N LEU A 94 -15.67 1.94 4.61
CA LEU A 94 -14.34 1.60 5.11
C LEU A 94 -13.38 2.80 5.11
N GLU A 95 -13.85 3.99 4.71
CA GLU A 95 -13.02 5.18 4.49
C GLU A 95 -11.90 4.97 3.46
N ILE A 96 -12.12 4.04 2.52
CA ILE A 96 -11.18 3.68 1.46
C ILE A 96 -11.62 4.33 0.15
N SER A 97 -10.65 4.74 -0.67
CA SER A 97 -10.89 5.16 -2.04
C SER A 97 -10.00 4.37 -2.99
N ALA A 98 -10.58 3.95 -4.11
CA ALA A 98 -9.87 3.22 -5.14
C ALA A 98 -10.36 3.57 -6.54
N ARG A 99 -9.44 3.58 -7.48
CA ARG A 99 -9.71 3.75 -8.91
C ARG A 99 -9.81 2.40 -9.60
N PHE A 100 -10.95 2.17 -10.27
CA PHE A 100 -11.19 1.00 -11.10
C PHE A 100 -10.40 1.03 -12.40
N VAL A 101 -9.79 -0.10 -12.77
CA VAL A 101 -9.17 -0.32 -14.07
C VAL A 101 -9.57 -1.71 -14.59
N PRO A 102 -10.21 -1.80 -15.77
CA PRO A 102 -10.57 -3.09 -16.37
C PRO A 102 -9.33 -3.79 -16.92
N ALA A 103 -9.36 -5.12 -16.99
CA ALA A 103 -8.37 -5.87 -17.76
C ALA A 103 -8.48 -5.53 -19.26
N TRP A 104 -7.36 -5.69 -19.97
CA TRP A 104 -7.36 -5.56 -21.42
C TRP A 104 -8.27 -6.62 -22.06
N SER A 105 -9.05 -6.20 -23.06
CA SER A 105 -10.04 -7.05 -23.72
C SER A 105 -9.44 -8.21 -24.52
N GLY A 106 -8.14 -8.15 -24.84
CA GLY A 106 -7.42 -9.23 -25.51
C GLY A 106 -6.99 -10.37 -24.59
N ARG A 107 -7.17 -10.22 -23.27
CA ARG A 107 -6.85 -11.26 -22.27
C ARG A 107 -7.91 -12.36 -22.29
N VAL A 108 -7.50 -13.61 -22.03
CA VAL A 108 -8.46 -14.73 -21.85
C VAL A 108 -9.43 -14.44 -20.70
N TRP A 109 -8.91 -13.93 -19.58
CA TRP A 109 -9.69 -13.48 -18.42
C TRP A 109 -10.04 -11.99 -18.53
N TRP A 110 -10.73 -11.61 -19.60
CA TRP A 110 -11.07 -10.22 -19.95
C TRP A 110 -12.08 -9.57 -19.00
N ASN A 111 -12.90 -10.38 -18.31
CA ASN A 111 -13.92 -9.93 -17.36
C ASN A 111 -13.35 -9.57 -15.98
N SER A 112 -12.03 -9.66 -15.82
CA SER A 112 -11.34 -9.28 -14.59
C SER A 112 -11.04 -7.78 -14.52
N PHE A 113 -10.85 -7.28 -13.30
CA PHE A 113 -10.47 -5.91 -13.05
C PHE A 113 -9.53 -5.78 -11.87
N GLN A 114 -8.90 -4.61 -11.78
CA GLN A 114 -8.03 -4.24 -10.67
C GLN A 114 -8.45 -2.91 -10.05
N LEU A 115 -8.11 -2.75 -8.78
CA LEU A 115 -8.40 -1.56 -7.99
C LEU A 115 -7.07 -0.92 -7.55
N TYR A 116 -6.88 0.35 -7.90
CA TYR A 116 -5.75 1.15 -7.44
C TYR A 116 -6.17 1.96 -6.24
N PHE A 117 -5.60 1.67 -5.07
CA PHE A 117 -5.90 2.42 -3.85
C PHE A 117 -5.13 3.74 -3.81
N ASP A 118 -5.74 4.77 -3.23
CA ASP A 118 -5.08 6.07 -3.06
C ASP A 118 -4.11 6.09 -1.86
N HIS A 119 -4.34 5.22 -0.88
CA HIS A 119 -3.50 5.00 0.29
C HIS A 119 -3.31 3.50 0.54
N LEU A 120 -2.30 3.14 1.32
CA LEU A 120 -2.04 1.75 1.71
C LEU A 120 -3.15 1.27 2.65
N PRO A 121 -3.98 0.27 2.28
CA PRO A 121 -5.01 -0.24 3.18
C PRO A 121 -4.42 -0.97 4.38
N GLU A 122 -5.12 -0.97 5.51
CA GLU A 122 -4.71 -1.73 6.69
C GLU A 122 -4.86 -3.24 6.46
N GLN A 123 -4.00 -4.05 7.08
CA GLN A 123 -4.02 -5.51 6.87
C GLN A 123 -5.36 -6.13 7.27
N ASN A 124 -5.97 -5.64 8.36
CA ASN A 124 -7.25 -6.12 8.86
C ASN A 124 -8.43 -5.74 7.94
N SER A 125 -8.26 -4.72 7.09
CA SER A 125 -9.30 -4.29 6.14
C SER A 125 -9.31 -5.11 4.85
N LEU A 126 -8.29 -5.93 4.57
CA LEU A 126 -8.16 -6.61 3.27
C LEU A 126 -9.32 -7.57 3.00
N GLU A 127 -9.73 -8.36 3.99
CA GLU A 127 -10.89 -9.26 3.87
C GLU A 127 -12.20 -8.47 3.68
N ALA A 128 -12.34 -7.34 4.38
CA ALA A 128 -13.49 -6.44 4.22
C ALA A 128 -13.55 -5.84 2.81
N ILE A 129 -12.40 -5.42 2.25
CA ILE A 129 -12.30 -4.92 0.88
C ILE A 129 -12.73 -5.99 -0.12
N GLU A 130 -12.24 -7.22 0.03
CA GLU A 130 -12.64 -8.34 -0.84
C GLU A 130 -14.13 -8.62 -0.74
N ALA A 131 -14.66 -8.75 0.47
CA ALA A 131 -16.06 -9.06 0.70
C ALA A 131 -16.99 -7.97 0.17
N ILE A 132 -16.72 -6.68 0.47
CA ILE A 132 -17.52 -5.57 -0.08
C ILE A 132 -17.43 -5.53 -1.61
N THR A 133 -16.25 -5.78 -2.17
CA THR A 133 -16.07 -5.82 -3.64
C THR A 133 -16.85 -6.97 -4.26
N ASP A 134 -16.84 -8.15 -3.64
CA ASP A 134 -17.57 -9.33 -4.11
C ASP A 134 -19.09 -9.15 -4.03
N LEU A 135 -19.56 -8.54 -2.93
CA LEU A 135 -20.97 -8.16 -2.78
C LEU A 135 -21.40 -7.10 -3.80
N SER A 136 -20.51 -6.15 -4.12
CA SER A 136 -20.83 -5.00 -4.97
C SER A 136 -20.69 -5.26 -6.46
N LYS A 137 -19.76 -6.13 -6.88
CA LYS A 137 -19.45 -6.37 -8.30
C LYS A 137 -20.58 -7.13 -9.01
N SER A 138 -20.58 -7.06 -10.33
CA SER A 138 -21.44 -7.94 -11.14
C SER A 138 -20.94 -9.38 -11.02
N LEU A 139 -21.84 -10.35 -11.00
CA LEU A 139 -21.49 -11.78 -10.90
C LEU A 139 -20.47 -12.23 -11.95
N ARG A 140 -20.52 -11.64 -13.14
CA ARG A 140 -19.63 -11.96 -14.27
C ARG A 140 -18.25 -11.31 -14.17
N SER A 141 -18.03 -10.39 -13.24
CA SER A 141 -16.79 -9.62 -13.14
C SER A 141 -15.97 -10.15 -11.98
N ASP A 142 -14.65 -10.26 -12.17
CA ASP A 142 -13.79 -10.83 -11.14
C ASP A 142 -12.78 -9.81 -10.64
N PHE A 143 -12.72 -9.66 -9.32
CA PHE A 143 -11.72 -8.81 -8.69
C PHE A 143 -10.40 -9.57 -8.66
N ARG A 144 -9.49 -9.19 -9.55
CA ARG A 144 -8.21 -9.90 -9.71
C ARG A 144 -7.15 -9.39 -8.76
N ARG A 145 -7.04 -8.06 -8.62
CA ARG A 145 -5.86 -7.46 -7.98
C ARG A 145 -6.13 -6.10 -7.34
N GLY A 146 -5.66 -5.93 -6.11
CA GLY A 146 -5.56 -4.66 -5.42
C GLY A 146 -4.13 -4.09 -5.50
N VAL A 147 -3.97 -2.82 -5.85
CA VAL A 147 -2.65 -2.22 -6.13
C VAL A 147 -2.46 -0.93 -5.36
N TYR A 148 -1.30 -0.79 -4.70
CA TYR A 148 -0.84 0.47 -4.11
C TYR A 148 0.67 0.58 -4.24
N GLY A 149 1.18 1.65 -4.85
CA GLY A 149 2.61 2.00 -4.92
C GLY A 149 3.53 1.07 -5.71
N TYR A 150 3.19 -0.21 -5.89
CA TYR A 150 3.95 -1.18 -6.65
C TYR A 150 3.08 -1.90 -7.66
N ASP A 151 3.20 -1.50 -8.93
CA ASP A 151 2.47 -2.09 -10.03
C ASP A 151 3.41 -2.72 -11.07
N VAL A 152 3.58 -4.04 -11.00
CA VAL A 152 4.19 -4.81 -12.09
C VAL A 152 3.15 -5.76 -12.62
N GLN A 153 2.66 -5.45 -13.81
CA GLN A 153 1.67 -6.26 -14.50
C GLN A 153 2.34 -7.37 -15.31
N ALA A 154 1.57 -8.40 -15.61
CA ALA A 154 1.98 -9.44 -16.55
C ALA A 154 2.40 -8.83 -17.90
N LEU A 155 3.45 -9.38 -18.51
CA LEU A 155 3.78 -9.03 -19.88
C LEU A 155 2.68 -9.54 -20.82
N GLU A 156 2.09 -8.65 -21.60
CA GLU A 156 1.09 -9.01 -22.62
C GLU A 156 1.80 -9.51 -23.89
N GLY A 157 2.08 -10.81 -23.91
CA GLY A 157 2.78 -11.48 -25.00
C GLY A 157 1.88 -12.20 -26.01
N ASN A 158 0.54 -12.09 -25.88
CA ASN A 158 -0.42 -12.85 -26.70
C ASN A 158 -0.05 -12.81 -28.18
N LEU A 159 -0.03 -13.98 -28.84
CA LEU A 159 0.32 -14.14 -30.26
C LEU A 159 1.80 -13.89 -30.60
N SER A 160 2.68 -13.82 -29.60
CA SER A 160 4.13 -13.78 -29.77
C SER A 160 4.79 -15.11 -29.39
N ARG A 161 6.11 -15.24 -29.58
CA ARG A 161 6.86 -16.41 -29.10
C ARG A 161 7.01 -16.45 -27.57
N LEU A 162 6.60 -15.39 -26.88
CA LEU A 162 6.63 -15.26 -25.42
C LEU A 162 5.27 -15.57 -24.78
N ASP A 163 4.25 -15.92 -25.59
CA ASP A 163 3.01 -16.55 -25.13
C ASP A 163 3.38 -17.85 -24.38
N ASP A 164 2.78 -18.09 -23.20
CA ASP A 164 3.11 -19.18 -22.27
C ASP A 164 4.48 -19.07 -21.55
N SER A 165 5.11 -17.88 -21.51
CA SER A 165 6.35 -17.69 -20.76
C SER A 165 6.09 -17.31 -19.29
N LEU A 166 7.10 -17.51 -18.42
CA LEU A 166 7.05 -17.10 -16.99
C LEU A 166 6.90 -15.58 -16.78
N LEU A 167 6.86 -14.79 -17.85
CA LEU A 167 6.71 -13.33 -17.82
C LEU A 167 5.26 -12.87 -17.62
N GLU A 168 4.31 -13.80 -17.52
CA GLU A 168 2.89 -13.55 -17.25
C GLU A 168 2.59 -13.35 -15.75
N TYR A 169 3.60 -13.37 -14.89
CA TYR A 169 3.42 -13.20 -13.45
C TYR A 169 3.11 -11.75 -13.09
N GLU A 170 2.03 -11.53 -12.35
CA GLU A 170 1.67 -10.24 -11.77
C GLU A 170 2.32 -10.07 -10.40
N SER A 171 2.75 -8.86 -10.05
CA SER A 171 3.22 -8.65 -8.69
C SER A 171 2.08 -8.70 -7.67
N GLY A 172 2.39 -9.28 -6.52
CA GLY A 172 1.54 -9.26 -5.34
C GLY A 172 1.66 -10.57 -4.57
N VAL A 173 0.83 -10.71 -3.54
CA VAL A 173 0.67 -11.95 -2.77
C VAL A 173 -0.79 -12.18 -2.42
N TRP A 174 -1.12 -13.45 -2.19
CA TRP A 174 -2.43 -13.92 -1.77
C TRP A 174 -2.39 -13.99 -0.24
N VAL A 175 -2.96 -13.00 0.42
CA VAL A 175 -2.87 -12.87 1.89
C VAL A 175 -4.13 -13.40 2.57
N THR A 176 -5.26 -13.19 1.93
CA THR A 176 -6.60 -13.46 2.44
C THR A 176 -7.17 -14.73 1.82
N THR A 177 -8.23 -15.27 2.44
CA THR A 177 -8.94 -16.45 1.92
C THR A 177 -9.74 -16.17 0.65
N GLY A 178 -10.08 -14.92 0.37
CA GLY A 178 -10.82 -14.52 -0.84
C GLY A 178 -10.02 -14.68 -2.13
N GLY A 179 -8.69 -14.81 -2.03
CA GLY A 179 -7.82 -15.14 -3.15
C GLY A 179 -7.59 -13.98 -4.12
N THR A 180 -7.78 -12.73 -3.69
CA THR A 180 -7.34 -11.57 -4.48
C THR A 180 -5.83 -11.40 -4.34
N LEU A 181 -5.19 -11.03 -5.44
CA LEU A 181 -3.78 -10.67 -5.43
C LEU A 181 -3.60 -9.24 -4.89
N PHE A 182 -2.90 -9.06 -3.78
CA PHE A 182 -2.56 -7.72 -3.27
C PHE A 182 -1.13 -7.34 -3.61
N SER A 183 -0.97 -6.22 -4.31
CA SER A 183 0.30 -5.69 -4.77
C SER A 183 0.58 -4.35 -4.12
N PHE A 184 1.09 -4.42 -2.90
CA PHE A 184 1.43 -3.22 -2.15
C PHE A 184 2.93 -2.98 -2.16
N GLY A 185 3.31 -1.73 -2.34
CA GLY A 185 4.64 -1.27 -2.05
C GLY A 185 4.65 0.14 -1.52
N ARG A 186 5.61 0.39 -0.63
CA ARG A 186 5.83 1.69 -0.02
C ARG A 186 7.28 2.08 -0.28
N THR A 187 7.48 3.34 -0.66
CA THR A 187 8.82 3.87 -0.93
C THR A 187 9.26 4.77 0.22
N THR A 188 10.45 4.49 0.76
CA THR A 188 11.15 5.33 1.72
C THR A 188 12.36 5.94 1.01
N GLU A 189 12.41 7.27 0.97
CA GLU A 189 13.49 8.02 0.32
C GLU A 189 14.38 8.67 1.37
N ILE A 190 15.69 8.42 1.29
CA ILE A 190 16.68 8.91 2.24
C ILE A 190 17.72 9.73 1.48
N ASN A 191 17.97 10.96 1.94
CA ASN A 191 19.11 11.75 1.49
C ASN A 191 20.20 11.65 2.55
N HIS A 192 21.42 11.33 2.13
CA HIS A 192 22.57 11.27 3.02
C HIS A 192 23.77 11.95 2.40
N THR A 193 24.54 12.64 3.21
CA THR A 193 25.85 13.17 2.82
C THR A 193 26.90 12.34 3.55
N LEU A 194 27.80 11.71 2.81
CA LEU A 194 28.86 10.89 3.35
C LEU A 194 29.79 11.76 4.20
N GLY A 195 29.91 11.42 5.48
CA GLY A 195 30.85 12.10 6.38
C GLY A 195 32.28 11.58 6.22
N GLU A 196 33.25 12.37 6.68
CA GLU A 196 34.68 11.99 6.69
C GLU A 196 34.93 10.69 7.45
N GLU A 197 34.31 10.54 8.63
CA GLU A 197 34.43 9.33 9.44
C GLU A 197 33.90 8.10 8.70
N GLU A 198 32.71 8.20 8.10
CA GLU A 198 32.10 7.10 7.34
C GLU A 198 32.93 6.75 6.09
N GLY A 199 33.40 7.76 5.35
CA GLY A 199 34.23 7.58 4.17
C GLY A 199 35.57 6.91 4.51
N ARG A 200 36.24 7.33 5.59
CA ARG A 200 37.48 6.70 6.04
C ARG A 200 37.26 5.27 6.52
N LEU A 201 36.15 4.99 7.20
CA LEU A 201 35.80 3.64 7.66
C LEU A 201 35.63 2.65 6.50
N ILE A 202 35.06 3.08 5.38
CA ILE A 202 34.90 2.22 4.19
C ILE A 202 36.10 2.23 3.25
N GLY A 203 37.11 3.07 3.52
CA GLY A 203 38.27 3.27 2.64
C GLY A 203 37.93 4.04 1.36
N ASN A 204 36.90 4.88 1.39
CA ASN A 204 36.47 5.75 0.30
C ASN A 204 36.29 7.18 0.83
N TRP A 205 37.41 7.83 1.12
CA TRP A 205 37.45 9.25 1.44
C TRP A 205 38.61 9.92 0.73
N ILE A 206 38.32 11.05 0.09
CA ILE A 206 39.30 11.91 -0.55
C ILE A 206 39.20 13.26 0.15
N ASP A 207 40.31 13.77 0.67
CA ASP A 207 40.33 15.04 1.38
C ASP A 207 40.06 16.20 0.43
N ASP A 208 39.30 17.20 0.90
CA ASP A 208 38.82 18.35 0.12
C ASP A 208 39.90 19.46 -0.03
N GLY A 209 41.18 19.09 0.03
CA GLY A 209 42.31 20.02 0.10
C GLY A 209 42.56 20.81 -1.19
N ASP A 210 43.03 22.05 -1.06
CA ASP A 210 43.35 22.96 -2.18
C ASP A 210 44.58 22.52 -3.02
N GLU A 211 45.37 21.56 -2.54
CA GLU A 211 46.52 21.02 -3.26
C GLU A 211 46.05 20.19 -4.48
N GLU A 212 46.91 19.95 -5.46
CA GLU A 212 46.57 19.03 -6.56
C GLU A 212 46.21 17.66 -5.95
N LEU A 213 45.18 16.98 -6.48
CA LEU A 213 44.93 15.57 -6.17
C LEU A 213 46.24 14.82 -6.44
N SER A 214 47.00 14.58 -5.37
CA SER A 214 48.29 13.95 -5.50
C SER A 214 48.00 12.52 -5.89
N TRP A 215 48.42 12.12 -7.07
CA TRP A 215 48.27 10.76 -7.60
C TRP A 215 48.80 9.67 -6.65
N ASN A 216 49.63 10.05 -5.68
CA ASN A 216 50.16 9.18 -4.63
C ASN A 216 49.19 8.95 -3.45
N GLN A 217 48.10 9.70 -3.35
CA GLN A 217 47.11 9.63 -2.26
C GLN A 217 45.84 8.87 -2.66
N ILE A 218 45.71 8.49 -3.93
CA ILE A 218 44.54 7.82 -4.49
C ILE A 218 44.83 6.33 -4.59
N ASP A 219 44.30 5.54 -3.66
CA ASP A 219 44.37 4.06 -3.70
C ASP A 219 43.25 3.49 -4.60
N TYR A 220 43.19 3.97 -5.85
CA TYR A 220 42.22 3.53 -6.86
C TYR A 220 42.90 2.71 -7.97
N PRO A 221 42.26 1.62 -8.44
CA PRO A 221 42.70 0.88 -9.61
C PRO A 221 42.82 1.77 -10.86
N TRP A 222 43.97 1.69 -11.55
CA TRP A 222 44.34 2.53 -12.72
C TRP A 222 43.34 2.49 -13.89
N ASP A 223 42.51 1.46 -13.96
CA ASP A 223 41.53 1.22 -15.02
C ASP A 223 40.23 2.03 -14.86
N MET A 224 39.99 2.67 -13.71
CA MET A 224 38.80 3.50 -13.47
C MET A 224 39.02 5.01 -13.62
N ALA A 225 40.27 5.48 -13.78
CA ALA A 225 40.61 6.91 -13.82
C ALA A 225 40.39 7.55 -15.22
N ASN A 226 39.16 7.56 -15.75
CA ASN A 226 38.86 8.06 -17.09
C ASN A 226 38.12 9.42 -17.04
N PHE A 227 38.87 10.52 -16.93
CA PHE A 227 38.30 11.85 -16.67
C PHE A 227 38.06 12.69 -17.93
N PRO A 228 36.96 13.46 -18.00
CA PRO A 228 36.86 14.62 -18.88
C PRO A 228 37.86 15.70 -18.43
N TRP A 229 38.67 16.22 -19.35
CA TRP A 229 39.78 17.17 -19.11
C TRP A 229 39.41 18.53 -18.47
N CYS A 230 38.15 18.77 -18.10
CA CYS A 230 37.63 20.11 -17.79
C CYS A 230 36.85 20.25 -16.47
N SER A 231 36.85 19.26 -15.57
CA SER A 231 36.06 19.34 -14.32
C SER A 231 36.79 20.04 -13.18
N VAL A 232 36.05 20.87 -12.42
CA VAL A 232 36.49 21.53 -11.18
C VAL A 232 36.90 20.45 -10.16
N LYS A 233 37.99 20.63 -9.41
CA LYS A 233 38.59 19.62 -8.49
C LYS A 233 37.56 18.87 -7.62
N LYS A 234 36.61 19.61 -7.02
CA LYS A 234 35.52 19.03 -6.22
C LYS A 234 34.63 18.05 -7.01
N HIS A 235 34.32 18.38 -8.26
CA HIS A 235 33.54 17.53 -9.14
C HIS A 235 34.28 16.23 -9.47
N GLN A 236 35.61 16.27 -9.64
CA GLN A 236 36.44 15.08 -9.88
C GLN A 236 36.46 14.15 -8.65
N ARG A 237 36.61 14.74 -7.46
CA ARG A 237 36.51 14.02 -6.19
C ARG A 237 35.17 13.28 -6.07
N ASP A 238 34.07 13.98 -6.27
CA ASP A 238 32.74 13.40 -6.10
C ASP A 238 32.46 12.28 -7.12
N ILE A 239 32.95 12.41 -8.36
CA ILE A 239 32.87 11.35 -9.38
C ILE A 239 33.61 10.10 -8.91
N LEU A 240 34.85 10.23 -8.43
CA LEU A 240 35.66 9.09 -7.97
C LEU A 240 34.99 8.38 -6.80
N MET A 241 34.53 9.15 -5.82
CA MET A 241 33.86 8.61 -4.64
C MET A 241 32.54 7.91 -5.01
N ALA A 242 31.82 8.40 -6.01
CA ALA A 242 30.62 7.75 -6.55
C ALA A 242 30.95 6.46 -7.30
N GLU A 243 31.91 6.51 -8.22
CA GLU A 243 32.33 5.39 -9.08
C GLU A 243 32.84 4.20 -8.27
N TRP A 244 33.49 4.47 -7.14
CA TRP A 244 33.93 3.43 -6.19
C TRP A 244 32.82 2.43 -5.83
N PHE A 245 31.56 2.84 -5.77
CA PHE A 245 30.47 1.92 -5.44
C PHE A 245 30.00 1.04 -6.62
N GLY A 246 30.29 1.41 -7.88
CA GLY A 246 29.67 0.81 -9.08
C GLY A 246 29.90 -0.69 -9.26
N ASN A 247 31.00 -1.25 -8.75
CA ASN A 247 31.34 -2.68 -8.87
C ASN A 247 31.20 -3.44 -7.54
N ARG A 248 30.64 -2.81 -6.50
CA ARG A 248 30.57 -3.39 -5.16
C ARG A 248 29.15 -3.85 -4.85
N THR A 249 29.06 -4.99 -4.17
CA THR A 249 27.77 -5.47 -3.65
C THR A 249 27.52 -4.82 -2.31
N LEU A 250 26.39 -4.12 -2.21
CA LEU A 250 25.97 -3.41 -1.01
C LEU A 250 24.70 -4.05 -0.46
N TYR A 251 24.58 -4.04 0.86
CA TYR A 251 23.42 -4.60 1.55
C TYR A 251 22.77 -3.53 2.42
N LEU A 252 21.46 -3.39 2.29
CA LEU A 252 20.63 -2.65 3.22
C LEU A 252 20.44 -3.49 4.49
N VAL A 253 20.64 -2.90 5.65
CA VAL A 253 20.38 -3.51 6.97
C VAL A 253 19.12 -2.89 7.55
N LEU A 254 18.17 -3.72 7.97
CA LEU A 254 17.01 -3.28 8.76
C LEU A 254 17.23 -3.69 10.22
N ARG A 255 17.03 -2.77 11.16
CA ARG A 255 17.15 -3.04 12.60
C ARG A 255 15.92 -2.59 13.38
N ASP A 256 15.62 -3.30 14.45
CA ASP A 256 14.53 -2.97 15.38
C ASP A 256 14.96 -1.92 16.43
N SER A 257 14.03 -1.58 17.34
CA SER A 257 14.27 -0.60 18.42
C SER A 257 15.35 -1.02 19.43
N GLN A 258 15.62 -2.31 19.54
CA GLN A 258 16.65 -2.92 20.37
C GLN A 258 17.98 -3.02 19.63
N ASN A 259 18.06 -2.45 18.42
CA ASN A 259 19.21 -2.52 17.52
C ASN A 259 19.54 -3.96 17.06
N ALA A 260 18.61 -4.91 17.17
CA ALA A 260 18.77 -6.24 16.62
C ALA A 260 18.50 -6.24 15.11
N VAL A 261 19.22 -7.09 14.37
CA VAL A 261 19.08 -7.19 12.91
C VAL A 261 17.78 -7.91 12.56
N ILE A 262 16.92 -7.25 11.80
CA ILE A 262 15.71 -7.85 11.22
C ILE A 262 16.09 -8.69 10.01
N GLY A 263 16.97 -8.17 9.17
CA GLY A 263 17.57 -8.87 8.04
C GLY A 263 18.30 -7.93 7.10
N PHE A 264 18.90 -8.51 6.08
CA PHE A 264 19.68 -7.82 5.08
C PHE A 264 19.09 -7.99 3.69
N ARG A 265 19.15 -6.93 2.89
CA ARG A 265 18.69 -6.94 1.50
C ARG A 265 19.76 -6.39 0.58
N ARG A 266 20.15 -7.18 -0.42
CA ARG A 266 21.06 -6.71 -1.48
C ARG A 266 20.44 -5.52 -2.23
N CYS A 267 21.22 -4.46 -2.43
CA CYS A 267 20.84 -3.36 -3.32
C CYS A 267 20.82 -3.86 -4.77
N TYR A 268 19.69 -3.65 -5.45
CA TYR A 268 19.52 -4.04 -6.85
C TYR A 268 19.95 -2.93 -7.82
N ALA A 269 20.01 -1.68 -7.35
CA ALA A 269 20.58 -0.56 -8.08
C ALA A 269 21.66 0.11 -7.23
N VAL A 270 22.84 0.24 -7.81
CA VAL A 270 24.00 0.95 -7.27
C VAL A 270 24.68 1.60 -8.46
N ALA A 271 24.47 2.91 -8.64
CA ALA A 271 25.00 3.60 -9.80
C ALA A 271 25.34 5.06 -9.47
N PRO A 272 26.48 5.59 -9.95
CA PRO A 272 26.69 7.01 -10.04
C PRO A 272 25.65 7.63 -10.97
N VAL A 273 25.08 8.76 -10.57
CA VAL A 273 23.98 9.42 -11.27
C VAL A 273 24.18 10.91 -11.40
N GLU A 274 23.57 11.45 -12.45
CA GLU A 274 23.38 12.88 -12.68
C GLU A 274 21.90 13.20 -12.78
N GLN A 275 21.53 14.45 -12.48
CA GLN A 275 20.14 14.88 -12.61
C GLN A 275 19.76 15.02 -14.08
N ALA A 276 18.64 14.42 -14.48
CA ALA A 276 18.17 14.41 -15.85
C ALA A 276 16.65 14.53 -15.89
N LEU A 277 16.09 15.27 -16.84
CA LEU A 277 14.64 15.50 -16.97
C LEU A 277 13.85 14.18 -17.13
N GLU A 278 14.36 13.27 -17.96
CA GLU A 278 13.76 11.96 -18.24
C GLU A 278 14.58 10.81 -17.63
N GLY A 279 15.13 11.06 -16.43
CA GLY A 279 15.94 10.08 -15.72
C GLY A 279 15.19 8.79 -15.37
N VAL A 280 15.88 7.66 -15.48
CA VAL A 280 15.35 6.32 -15.15
C VAL A 280 15.04 6.18 -13.66
N TYR A 281 15.85 6.80 -12.80
CA TYR A 281 15.64 6.80 -11.35
C TYR A 281 14.85 8.02 -10.91
N SER A 282 14.04 7.85 -9.86
CA SER A 282 13.30 8.94 -9.21
C SER A 282 13.60 8.97 -7.72
N HIS A 283 13.84 10.16 -7.20
CA HIS A 283 14.10 10.41 -5.78
C HIS A 283 13.69 11.83 -5.38
N CYS A 284 12.84 11.97 -4.37
CA CYS A 284 12.30 13.22 -3.83
C CYS A 284 11.73 14.15 -4.92
N GLY A 285 11.00 13.59 -5.87
CA GLY A 285 10.41 14.32 -7.01
C GLY A 285 11.39 14.66 -8.14
N ASN A 286 12.71 14.47 -7.94
CA ASN A 286 13.72 14.65 -8.97
C ASN A 286 13.97 13.36 -9.75
N ARG A 287 14.51 13.51 -10.96
CA ARG A 287 14.83 12.42 -11.89
C ARG A 287 16.33 12.36 -12.15
N PHE A 288 16.86 11.15 -12.23
CA PHE A 288 18.30 10.88 -12.32
C PHE A 288 18.59 9.79 -13.35
N SER A 289 19.70 9.95 -14.07
CA SER A 289 20.20 8.96 -15.03
C SER A 289 21.55 8.41 -14.56
N PRO A 290 21.81 7.09 -14.74
CA PRO A 290 23.15 6.56 -14.55
C PRO A 290 24.14 7.26 -15.47
N SER A 291 25.24 7.76 -14.91
CA SER A 291 26.30 8.43 -15.66
C SER A 291 27.64 8.12 -15.00
N PRO A 292 28.67 7.67 -15.74
CA PRO A 292 30.01 7.49 -15.19
C PRO A 292 30.61 8.77 -14.62
N ALA A 293 30.16 9.94 -15.09
CA ALA A 293 30.54 11.25 -14.58
C ALA A 293 29.56 11.79 -13.52
N GLY A 294 28.69 10.94 -12.97
CA GLY A 294 27.75 11.33 -11.92
C GLY A 294 28.46 11.65 -10.61
N THR A 295 28.13 12.79 -10.00
CA THR A 295 28.65 13.20 -8.68
C THR A 295 27.80 12.73 -7.50
N LEU A 296 26.69 12.06 -7.78
CA LEU A 296 25.78 11.52 -6.80
C LEU A 296 25.76 10.00 -6.94
N LEU A 297 25.49 9.29 -5.85
CA LEU A 297 25.27 7.85 -5.91
C LEU A 297 23.81 7.55 -5.60
N PHE A 298 23.15 6.84 -6.51
CA PHE A 298 21.81 6.30 -6.28
C PHE A 298 21.90 4.84 -5.87
N LEU A 299 21.24 4.52 -4.76
CA LEU A 299 21.13 3.18 -4.20
C LEU A 299 19.66 2.82 -4.07
N ALA A 300 19.30 1.61 -4.47
CA ALA A 300 17.97 1.09 -4.19
C ALA A 300 17.98 -0.37 -3.76
N ALA A 301 17.20 -0.66 -2.73
CA ALA A 301 16.92 -1.99 -2.23
C ALA A 301 15.41 -2.13 -2.05
N ARG A 302 14.89 -3.34 -2.21
CA ARG A 302 13.46 -3.61 -2.05
C ARG A 302 13.23 -4.93 -1.36
N THR A 303 12.43 -4.98 -0.32
CA THR A 303 12.01 -6.24 0.32
C THR A 303 10.98 -6.95 -0.56
N ASP A 304 10.94 -8.28 -0.49
CA ASP A 304 9.86 -9.07 -1.07
C ASP A 304 8.81 -9.33 0.02
N CYS A 305 7.61 -9.66 -0.43
CA CYS A 305 6.53 -10.08 0.45
C CYS A 305 6.95 -11.34 1.24
N HIS A 306 6.44 -11.50 2.46
CA HIS A 306 6.78 -12.57 3.41
C HIS A 306 8.25 -12.63 3.89
N ASN A 307 9.13 -11.72 3.47
CA ASN A 307 10.49 -11.66 4.02
C ASN A 307 10.50 -11.26 5.51
N VAL A 308 9.54 -10.41 5.89
CA VAL A 308 9.35 -9.93 7.25
C VAL A 308 7.86 -9.85 7.53
N GLU A 309 7.45 -10.30 8.71
CA GLU A 309 6.08 -10.28 9.20
C GLU A 309 6.09 -9.67 10.60
N ASP A 310 5.19 -8.71 10.84
CA ASP A 310 4.91 -8.09 12.12
C ASP A 310 6.13 -7.55 12.90
N LYS A 311 7.09 -6.95 12.18
CA LYS A 311 8.25 -6.28 12.80
C LYS A 311 8.24 -4.79 12.56
N GLN A 312 8.70 -4.03 13.55
CA GLN A 312 8.88 -2.59 13.42
C GLN A 312 10.35 -2.26 13.18
N THR A 313 10.64 -1.61 12.06
CA THR A 313 11.99 -1.13 11.76
C THR A 313 12.19 0.25 12.39
N ALA A 314 13.24 0.37 13.20
CA ALA A 314 13.64 1.60 13.87
C ALA A 314 14.83 2.30 13.18
N SER A 315 15.66 1.55 12.44
CA SER A 315 16.74 2.16 11.67
C SER A 315 17.09 1.36 10.42
N VAL A 316 17.56 2.09 9.42
CA VAL A 316 18.13 1.56 8.17
C VAL A 316 19.60 1.96 8.13
N SER A 317 20.47 1.03 7.75
CA SER A 317 21.87 1.32 7.45
C SER A 317 22.32 0.62 6.17
N LEU A 318 23.46 1.04 5.63
CA LEU A 318 24.09 0.41 4.47
C LEU A 318 25.36 -0.32 4.91
N LEU A 319 25.45 -1.59 4.57
CA LEU A 319 26.60 -2.45 4.86
C LEU A 319 27.46 -2.60 3.60
N VAL A 320 28.71 -2.18 3.72
CA VAL A 320 29.74 -2.22 2.67
C VAL A 320 30.77 -3.30 3.00
N HIS A 321 31.40 -3.93 2.01
CA HIS A 321 32.43 -4.98 2.19
C HIS A 321 31.96 -6.28 2.86
N ALA A 322 30.65 -6.48 3.01
CA ALA A 322 30.12 -7.73 3.55
C ALA A 322 30.21 -8.87 2.54
N THR A 323 30.41 -10.09 3.05
CA THR A 323 30.49 -11.30 2.24
C THR A 323 29.49 -12.34 2.74
N CYS A 324 28.81 -13.02 1.80
CA CYS A 324 27.92 -14.12 2.14
C CYS A 324 28.72 -15.28 2.74
N THR A 325 28.15 -15.94 3.74
CA THR A 325 28.73 -17.19 4.24
C THR A 325 28.64 -18.31 3.21
N GLN A 326 29.56 -19.27 3.25
CA GLN A 326 29.57 -20.42 2.32
C GLN A 326 28.30 -21.28 2.38
N GLN A 327 27.52 -21.18 3.45
CA GLN A 327 26.28 -21.95 3.64
C GLN A 327 25.04 -21.26 3.06
N THR A 328 25.15 -19.99 2.64
CA THR A 328 24.02 -19.24 2.08
C THR A 328 23.72 -19.69 0.65
N PRO A 329 22.48 -20.09 0.32
CA PRO A 329 22.12 -20.47 -1.04
C PRO A 329 22.38 -19.34 -2.05
N PRO A 330 22.94 -19.65 -3.23
CA PRO A 330 23.16 -18.64 -4.26
C PRO A 330 21.80 -18.10 -4.73
N GLY A 331 21.72 -16.78 -4.91
CA GLY A 331 20.49 -16.11 -5.37
C GLY A 331 19.47 -15.80 -4.28
N LYS A 332 19.71 -16.18 -3.02
CA LYS A 332 18.86 -15.74 -1.90
C LYS A 332 18.94 -14.22 -1.77
N LEU A 333 17.81 -13.55 -1.95
CA LEU A 333 17.76 -12.08 -1.99
C LEU A 333 17.61 -11.45 -0.59
N TRP A 334 16.99 -12.17 0.36
CA TRP A 334 16.82 -11.75 1.75
C TRP A 334 17.68 -12.62 2.66
N LEU A 335 18.56 -11.99 3.43
CA LEU A 335 19.55 -12.68 4.27
C LEU A 335 19.25 -12.45 5.75
N GLY A 336 19.38 -13.51 6.55
CA GLY A 336 19.29 -13.47 8.01
C GLY A 336 20.56 -12.94 8.66
N ALA A 337 20.52 -12.75 9.98
CA ALA A 337 21.63 -12.18 10.77
C ALA A 337 22.95 -12.95 10.60
N ASP A 338 22.89 -14.28 10.51
CA ASP A 338 24.07 -15.16 10.48
C ASP A 338 24.59 -15.47 9.06
N GLU A 339 23.91 -14.99 8.02
CA GLU A 339 24.18 -15.35 6.63
C GLU A 339 25.17 -14.39 5.93
N LEU A 340 25.51 -13.28 6.59
CA LEU A 340 26.53 -12.31 6.17
C LEU A 340 27.64 -12.23 7.23
N LYS A 341 28.88 -12.11 6.76
CA LYS A 341 30.07 -11.92 7.60
C LYS A 341 30.83 -10.65 7.21
N GLY A 342 31.32 -9.97 8.24
CA GLY A 342 32.10 -8.75 8.11
C GLY A 342 31.29 -7.58 7.59
N GLY A 343 32.00 -6.62 7.00
CA GLY A 343 31.45 -5.39 6.48
C GLY A 343 31.43 -4.24 7.48
N VAL A 344 31.24 -3.04 6.94
CA VAL A 344 31.22 -1.77 7.66
C VAL A 344 29.85 -1.13 7.42
N GLU A 345 29.15 -0.80 8.49
CA GLU A 345 27.88 -0.08 8.41
C GLU A 345 28.13 1.42 8.32
N ILE A 346 27.47 2.06 7.37
CA ILE A 346 27.40 3.51 7.19
C ILE A 346 25.93 3.94 7.10
N LEU A 347 25.67 5.25 7.16
CA LEU A 347 24.35 5.81 6.84
C LEU A 347 23.26 5.24 7.76
N LYS A 348 23.47 5.34 9.08
CA LYS A 348 22.46 4.87 10.04
C LYS A 348 21.36 5.92 10.18
N THR A 349 20.27 5.75 9.44
CA THR A 349 19.12 6.66 9.47
C THR A 349 18.00 6.09 10.35
N PRO A 350 17.51 6.84 11.35
CA PRO A 350 16.34 6.43 12.12
C PRO A 350 15.09 6.49 11.24
N ILE A 351 14.27 5.45 11.31
CA ILE A 351 12.98 5.37 10.61
C ILE A 351 11.94 4.75 11.54
N ASN A 352 10.67 4.89 11.22
CA ASN A 352 9.59 4.25 11.96
C ASN A 352 8.61 3.62 10.98
N ILE A 353 8.84 2.35 10.66
CA ILE A 353 8.11 1.65 9.59
C ILE A 353 7.65 0.28 10.09
N PRO A 354 6.32 0.02 10.15
CA PRO A 354 5.81 -1.33 10.38
C PRO A 354 5.98 -2.15 9.11
N LEU A 355 6.80 -3.21 9.17
CA LEU A 355 7.00 -4.16 8.08
C LEU A 355 5.88 -5.19 8.10
N ARG A 356 5.17 -5.31 6.98
CA ARG A 356 4.09 -6.27 6.80
C ARG A 356 4.46 -7.32 5.77
N ALA A 357 3.88 -8.51 5.89
CA ALA A 357 4.11 -9.60 4.95
C ALA A 357 3.61 -9.28 3.54
N ASP A 358 2.58 -8.45 3.40
CA ASP A 358 1.91 -8.12 2.15
C ASP A 358 2.46 -6.87 1.43
N VAL A 359 3.38 -6.15 2.06
CA VAL A 359 3.94 -4.89 1.54
C VAL A 359 5.40 -5.06 1.17
N ARG A 360 5.76 -4.61 -0.04
CA ARG A 360 7.16 -4.47 -0.47
C ARG A 360 7.69 -3.11 -0.07
N GLU A 361 8.65 -3.07 0.84
CA GLU A 361 9.33 -1.84 1.21
C GLU A 361 10.47 -1.57 0.22
N GLN A 362 10.39 -0.44 -0.47
CA GLN A 362 11.43 0.05 -1.34
C GLN A 362 12.18 1.18 -0.64
N PHE A 363 13.49 1.00 -0.48
CA PHE A 363 14.38 2.02 0.03
C PHE A 363 15.15 2.61 -1.12
N LYS A 364 15.07 3.93 -1.29
CA LYS A 364 15.87 4.69 -2.24
C LYS A 364 16.74 5.64 -1.46
N ILE A 365 18.05 5.56 -1.68
CA ILE A 365 19.02 6.38 -0.98
C ILE A 365 19.80 7.16 -2.02
N LEU A 366 19.82 8.48 -1.88
CA LEU A 366 20.66 9.35 -2.65
C LEU A 366 21.82 9.82 -1.76
N LEU A 367 23.02 9.37 -2.10
CA LEU A 367 24.25 9.68 -1.38
C LEU A 367 24.98 10.83 -2.08
N ARG A 368 25.41 11.81 -1.27
CA ARG A 368 26.24 12.96 -1.65
C ARG A 368 27.62 12.85 -0.98
N PHE A 369 28.63 13.46 -1.57
CA PHE A 369 30.03 13.38 -1.12
C PHE A 369 30.59 14.72 -0.67
#